data_AF-A0A951GIN1-F1
#
_entry.id   AF-A0A951GIN1-F1
#
_cell.length_a   1.000
_cell.length_b   1.000
_cell.length_c   1.000
_cell.angle_alpha   90.00
_cell.angle_beta   90.00
_cell.angle_gamma   90.00
#
_symmetry.space_group_name_H-M   'P 1'
#
loop_
_entity.id
_entity.type
_entity.pdbx_description
1 polymer ?
#
loop_
_entity_poly.entity_id
_entity_poly.type
_entity_poly.pdbx_seq_one_letter_code
_entity_poly.pdbx_strand_id
1 'polypeptide(L)'
;MCGIERGGTSMIAAVLHKLGITMGDNLDATFEDHELANAARDYISLSTQSSQVTLKHAVKTRNQRHAQWGFKIPNIFLNIEIIEFIRDPVLVFVFRDNIAIAERIAASTRRSTADAFDYVANLQGRLAETFARTTRPSLAISYEKAVAKPEEFVRHMAETLSLSMPQEALLAAAEVVRRTPAEYLAVAGPADIIGHVEGFDCGDLVGWAVDLSNETRSVSLTVEIDSILIAEFAAEQLRADLWVYCHANLKHGFRWRVPRTYYDDVNHAVVIRCTSSASTRIANASFDLRIPEIFGSLEEIVDQTLRGWLFWWKGKTQDLYATVEIDDHLIVRASADFPRDDLEPIGFGGAQGLAFEIPPYLFDGKTHQVKMTIDGCQQYHISGSPRFIEFPSTSEIQTDNE
;
A
#
# COMPACT_ATOMS: atom_id res chain seq x y z
N MET A 1 -7.70 -12.64 -2.01
CA MET A 1 -7.20 -13.81 -1.26
C MET A 1 -6.66 -13.38 0.09
N CYS A 2 -6.93 -14.17 1.12
CA CYS A 2 -6.57 -13.91 2.51
C CYS A 2 -6.05 -15.17 3.22
N GLY A 3 -5.48 -14.98 4.39
CA GLY A 3 -4.90 -16.02 5.25
C GLY A 3 -3.89 -15.37 6.20
N ILE A 4 -3.54 -16.06 7.28
CA ILE A 4 -2.56 -15.49 8.23
C ILE A 4 -1.23 -15.24 7.50
N GLU A 5 -0.57 -14.13 7.81
CA GLU A 5 0.82 -13.92 7.37
C GLU A 5 1.71 -15.15 7.67
N ARG A 6 2.67 -15.43 6.78
CA ARG A 6 3.47 -16.68 6.80
C ARG A 6 2.66 -17.98 6.62
N GLY A 7 1.35 -17.90 6.43
CA GLY A 7 0.44 -19.02 6.14
C GLY A 7 0.55 -19.61 4.72
N GLY A 8 1.41 -19.05 3.86
CA GLY A 8 1.61 -19.52 2.49
C GLY A 8 0.76 -18.80 1.43
N THR A 9 0.14 -17.67 1.77
CA THR A 9 -0.63 -16.85 0.82
C THR A 9 0.17 -16.48 -0.43
N SER A 10 1.45 -16.10 -0.33
CA SER A 10 2.28 -15.78 -1.50
C SER A 10 2.47 -16.97 -2.47
N MET A 11 2.61 -18.20 -1.95
CA MET A 11 2.69 -19.40 -2.80
C MET A 11 1.38 -19.59 -3.59
N ILE A 12 0.24 -19.42 -2.93
CA ILE A 12 -1.07 -19.53 -3.57
C ILE A 12 -1.27 -18.41 -4.61
N ALA A 13 -0.85 -17.19 -4.31
CA ALA A 13 -0.89 -16.06 -5.26
C ALA A 13 -0.04 -16.35 -6.50
N ALA A 14 1.16 -16.90 -6.31
CA ALA A 14 2.03 -17.30 -7.40
C ALA A 14 1.41 -18.38 -8.29
N VAL A 15 0.70 -19.35 -7.70
CA VAL A 15 -0.07 -20.36 -8.44
C VAL A 15 -1.19 -19.73 -9.24
N LEU A 16 -2.01 -18.85 -8.65
CA LEU A 16 -3.10 -18.13 -9.34
C LEU A 16 -2.55 -17.30 -10.52
N HIS A 17 -1.45 -16.58 -10.28
CA HIS A 17 -0.74 -15.85 -11.32
C HIS A 17 -0.29 -16.78 -12.46
N LYS A 18 0.27 -17.95 -12.13
CA LYS A 18 0.71 -18.94 -13.12
C LYS A 18 -0.45 -19.56 -13.90
N LEU A 19 -1.64 -19.62 -13.31
CA LEU A 19 -2.88 -20.05 -13.95
C LEU A 19 -3.54 -18.96 -14.81
N GLY A 20 -2.91 -17.79 -14.95
CA GLY A 20 -3.37 -16.71 -15.84
C GLY A 20 -4.32 -15.71 -15.18
N ILE A 21 -4.55 -15.79 -13.87
CA ILE A 21 -5.24 -14.73 -13.13
C ILE A 21 -4.24 -13.62 -12.86
N THR A 22 -4.45 -12.42 -13.38
CA THR A 22 -3.61 -11.29 -13.02
C THR A 22 -3.71 -11.02 -11.52
N MET A 23 -2.57 -10.85 -10.85
CA MET A 23 -2.51 -10.58 -9.42
C MET A 23 -2.20 -9.11 -9.11
N GLY A 24 -2.15 -8.26 -10.14
CA GLY A 24 -1.73 -6.85 -10.07
C GLY A 24 -0.51 -6.55 -10.95
N ASP A 25 -0.12 -5.28 -10.96
CA ASP A 25 1.09 -4.79 -11.64
C ASP A 25 2.25 -4.65 -10.63
N ASN A 26 3.51 -4.69 -11.11
CA ASN A 26 4.73 -4.52 -10.29
C ASN A 26 4.83 -5.44 -9.06
N LEU A 27 4.47 -6.72 -9.24
CA LEU A 27 4.44 -7.71 -8.17
C LEU A 27 5.83 -7.97 -7.58
N ASP A 28 5.94 -7.87 -6.26
CA ASP A 28 7.12 -8.29 -5.49
C ASP A 28 7.15 -9.81 -5.24
N ALA A 29 8.16 -10.29 -4.50
CA ALA A 29 8.27 -11.70 -4.12
C ALA A 29 7.09 -12.21 -3.26
N THR A 30 6.25 -11.30 -2.73
CA THR A 30 5.05 -11.65 -1.97
C THR A 30 3.78 -11.72 -2.83
N PHE A 31 3.89 -11.39 -4.13
CA PHE A 31 2.79 -11.30 -5.09
C PHE A 31 1.69 -10.35 -4.60
N GLU A 32 2.09 -9.18 -4.12
CA GLU A 32 1.18 -8.11 -3.73
C GLU A 32 1.07 -7.03 -4.80
N ASP A 33 -0.16 -6.62 -5.08
CA ASP A 33 -0.46 -5.43 -5.86
C ASP A 33 -0.38 -4.21 -4.95
N HIS A 34 0.76 -3.49 -4.99
CA HIS A 34 1.01 -2.42 -4.03
C HIS A 34 0.03 -1.24 -4.16
N GLU A 35 -0.40 -0.88 -5.37
CA GLU A 35 -1.36 0.21 -5.57
C GLU A 35 -2.69 -0.10 -4.88
N LEU A 36 -3.28 -1.27 -5.18
CA LEU A 36 -4.54 -1.68 -4.56
C LEU A 36 -4.39 -1.97 -3.08
N ALA A 37 -3.28 -2.59 -2.67
CA ALA A 37 -3.04 -2.90 -1.26
C ALA A 37 -2.87 -1.63 -0.42
N ASN A 38 -2.22 -0.60 -0.94
CA ASN A 38 -2.12 0.70 -0.27
C ASN A 38 -3.47 1.40 -0.22
N ALA A 39 -4.23 1.46 -1.32
CA ALA A 39 -5.57 2.01 -1.31
C ALA A 39 -6.51 1.29 -0.31
N ALA A 40 -6.39 -0.02 -0.20
CA ALA A 40 -7.11 -0.83 0.78
C ALA A 40 -6.68 -0.51 2.23
N ARG A 41 -5.37 -0.41 2.49
CA ARG A 41 -4.83 -0.06 3.82
C ARG A 41 -5.23 1.35 4.23
N ASP A 42 -5.14 2.31 3.32
CA ASP A 42 -5.55 3.70 3.57
C ASP A 42 -7.02 3.77 3.94
N TYR A 43 -7.89 3.06 3.21
CA TYR A 43 -9.30 2.95 3.55
C TYR A 43 -9.53 2.36 4.95
N ILE A 44 -8.84 1.25 5.27
CA ILE A 44 -8.92 0.61 6.60
C ILE A 44 -8.46 1.56 7.71
N SER A 45 -7.38 2.31 7.50
CA SER A 45 -6.80 3.17 8.53
C SER A 45 -7.52 4.51 8.69
N LEU A 46 -7.97 5.12 7.59
CA LEU A 46 -8.48 6.48 7.57
C LEU A 46 -10.01 6.53 7.59
N SER A 47 -10.68 5.56 6.96
CA SER A 47 -12.14 5.47 6.87
C SER A 47 -12.82 6.76 6.35
N THR A 48 -12.12 7.54 5.51
CA THR A 48 -12.67 8.78 4.90
C THR A 48 -13.37 8.49 3.59
N GLN A 49 -14.31 9.35 3.19
CA GLN A 49 -14.97 9.26 1.89
C GLN A 49 -13.95 9.21 0.74
N SER A 50 -12.92 10.07 0.80
CA SER A 50 -11.87 10.05 -0.22
C SER A 50 -11.11 8.73 -0.28
N SER A 51 -10.74 8.13 0.86
CA SER A 51 -10.01 6.86 0.86
C SER A 51 -10.87 5.72 0.27
N GLN A 52 -12.19 5.75 0.51
CA GLN A 52 -13.14 4.82 -0.08
C GLN A 52 -13.23 5.00 -1.60
N VAL A 53 -13.25 6.24 -2.08
CA VAL A 53 -13.34 6.54 -3.51
C VAL A 53 -12.05 6.12 -4.23
N THR A 54 -10.87 6.35 -3.64
CA THR A 54 -9.58 5.85 -4.15
C THR A 54 -9.58 4.33 -4.29
N LEU A 55 -10.03 3.60 -3.26
CA LEU A 55 -10.15 2.13 -3.32
C LEU A 55 -11.12 1.68 -4.42
N LYS A 56 -12.33 2.26 -4.48
CA LYS A 56 -13.33 1.94 -5.52
C LYS A 56 -12.77 2.16 -6.92
N HIS A 57 -11.95 3.19 -7.12
CA HIS A 57 -11.30 3.40 -8.40
C HIS A 57 -10.24 2.34 -8.72
N ALA A 58 -9.33 2.03 -7.79
CA ALA A 58 -8.32 0.99 -8.00
C ALA A 58 -8.97 -0.34 -8.44
N VAL A 59 -10.12 -0.66 -7.84
CA VAL A 59 -10.98 -1.79 -8.22
C VAL A 59 -11.60 -1.61 -9.62
N LYS A 60 -12.16 -0.44 -9.92
CA LYS A 60 -12.75 -0.12 -11.25
C LYS A 60 -11.73 -0.27 -12.39
N THR A 61 -10.51 0.22 -12.20
CA THR A 61 -9.44 0.12 -13.20
C THR A 61 -9.09 -1.33 -13.51
N ARG A 62 -9.06 -2.20 -12.50
CA ARG A 62 -8.85 -3.64 -12.69
C ARG A 62 -10.03 -4.30 -13.39
N ASN A 63 -11.26 -3.93 -13.02
CA ASN A 63 -12.47 -4.41 -13.68
C ASN A 63 -12.54 -4.05 -15.17
N GLN A 64 -11.96 -2.91 -15.57
CA GLN A 64 -11.90 -2.46 -16.96
C GLN A 64 -10.79 -3.16 -17.76
N ARG A 65 -9.63 -3.39 -17.15
CA ARG A 65 -8.46 -3.99 -17.82
C ARG A 65 -8.53 -5.51 -17.92
N HIS A 66 -9.23 -6.16 -16.99
CA HIS A 66 -9.18 -7.61 -16.82
C HIS A 66 -10.56 -8.21 -16.63
N ALA A 67 -10.85 -9.26 -17.39
CA ALA A 67 -12.06 -10.04 -17.21
C ALA A 67 -12.07 -10.77 -15.85
N GLN A 68 -10.92 -11.30 -15.45
CA GLN A 68 -10.67 -11.90 -14.15
C GLN A 68 -9.37 -11.35 -13.59
N TRP A 69 -9.37 -11.00 -12.30
CA TRP A 69 -8.21 -10.51 -11.58
C TRP A 69 -8.32 -10.92 -10.11
N GLY A 70 -7.17 -11.01 -9.46
CA GLY A 70 -7.04 -11.32 -8.04
C GLY A 70 -6.15 -10.31 -7.35
N PHE A 71 -6.26 -10.25 -6.04
CA PHE A 71 -5.33 -9.52 -5.18
C PHE A 71 -5.11 -10.29 -3.89
N LYS A 72 -3.95 -10.09 -3.28
CA LYS A 72 -3.55 -10.74 -2.03
C LYS A 72 -3.23 -9.67 -1.00
N ILE A 73 -3.91 -9.73 0.14
CA ILE A 73 -3.51 -9.03 1.37
C ILE A 73 -3.75 -10.05 2.49
N PRO A 74 -2.72 -10.58 3.17
CA PRO A 74 -2.89 -11.76 4.04
C PRO A 74 -4.01 -11.57 5.07
N ASN A 75 -3.84 -10.59 5.96
CA ASN A 75 -4.76 -10.38 7.09
C ASN A 75 -6.03 -9.57 6.73
N ILE A 76 -6.37 -9.43 5.44
CA ILE A 76 -7.56 -8.69 5.01
C ILE A 76 -8.87 -9.33 5.48
N PHE A 77 -8.85 -10.59 5.91
CA PHE A 77 -10.01 -11.24 6.53
C PHE A 77 -10.47 -10.54 7.82
N LEU A 78 -9.61 -9.72 8.43
CA LEU A 78 -9.97 -8.89 9.57
C LEU A 78 -10.85 -7.68 9.19
N ASN A 79 -10.84 -7.30 7.91
CA ASN A 79 -11.55 -6.17 7.31
C ASN A 79 -12.21 -6.64 6.00
N ILE A 80 -13.01 -7.72 6.12
CA ILE A 80 -13.54 -8.46 4.97
C ILE A 80 -14.59 -7.66 4.19
N GLU A 81 -15.18 -6.63 4.80
CA GLU A 81 -16.16 -5.71 4.19
C GLU A 81 -15.64 -5.02 2.92
N ILE A 82 -14.32 -4.96 2.73
CA ILE A 82 -13.70 -4.45 1.50
C ILE A 82 -14.19 -5.20 0.25
N ILE A 83 -14.66 -6.45 0.39
CA ILE A 83 -15.16 -7.26 -0.72
C ILE A 83 -16.44 -6.69 -1.33
N GLU A 84 -17.16 -5.82 -0.62
CA GLU A 84 -18.38 -5.18 -1.11
C GLU A 84 -18.11 -4.21 -2.27
N PHE A 85 -16.85 -3.77 -2.45
CA PHE A 85 -16.45 -2.99 -3.60
C PHE A 85 -16.07 -3.85 -4.82
N ILE A 86 -15.87 -5.16 -4.63
CA ILE A 86 -15.32 -6.06 -5.66
C ILE A 86 -16.47 -6.72 -6.44
N ARG A 87 -16.34 -6.75 -7.78
CA ARG A 87 -17.30 -7.43 -8.66
C ARG A 87 -17.16 -8.94 -8.54
N ASP A 88 -18.27 -9.64 -8.28
CA ASP A 88 -18.40 -11.10 -8.25
C ASP A 88 -17.22 -11.82 -7.53
N PRO A 89 -16.93 -11.47 -6.25
CA PRO A 89 -15.73 -11.92 -5.59
C PRO A 89 -15.78 -13.41 -5.28
N VAL A 90 -14.70 -14.11 -5.59
CA VAL A 90 -14.40 -15.45 -5.07
C VAL A 90 -13.33 -15.33 -3.98
N LEU A 91 -13.67 -15.71 -2.76
CA LEU A 91 -12.79 -15.56 -1.61
C LEU A 91 -11.92 -16.80 -1.43
N VAL A 92 -10.61 -16.63 -1.53
CA VAL A 92 -9.64 -17.70 -1.27
C VAL A 92 -9.07 -17.52 0.14
N PHE A 93 -9.36 -18.47 1.03
CA PHE A 93 -8.88 -18.54 2.41
C PHE A 93 -7.78 -19.58 2.53
N VAL A 94 -6.58 -19.15 2.94
CA VAL A 94 -5.44 -20.06 3.14
C VAL A 94 -5.30 -20.39 4.63
N PHE A 95 -5.45 -21.66 4.96
CA PHE A 95 -5.23 -22.24 6.27
C PHE A 95 -3.93 -23.03 6.28
N ARG A 96 -3.19 -22.93 7.37
CA ARG A 96 -1.92 -23.64 7.59
C ARG A 96 -1.86 -24.13 9.03
N ASP A 97 -1.04 -25.14 9.29
CA ASP A 97 -0.70 -25.58 10.64
C ASP A 97 -0.26 -24.38 11.51
N ASN A 98 -0.93 -24.23 12.65
CA ASN A 98 -0.66 -23.17 13.61
C ASN A 98 0.77 -23.23 14.15
N ILE A 99 1.33 -24.42 14.41
CA ILE A 99 2.74 -24.59 14.84
C ILE A 99 3.65 -24.09 13.74
N ALA A 100 3.39 -24.46 12.47
CA ALA A 100 4.24 -24.05 11.37
C ALA A 100 4.23 -22.53 11.15
N ILE A 101 3.09 -21.86 11.36
CA ILE A 101 3.04 -20.39 11.35
C ILE A 101 3.73 -19.83 12.59
N ALA A 102 3.42 -20.35 13.79
CA ALA A 102 3.95 -19.85 15.06
C ALA A 102 5.46 -19.97 15.13
N GLU A 103 6.05 -21.09 14.68
CA GLU A 103 7.50 -21.26 14.57
C GLU A 103 8.11 -20.24 13.60
N ARG A 104 7.45 -19.94 12.48
CA ARG A 104 7.94 -18.90 11.55
C ARG A 104 7.81 -17.50 12.15
N ILE A 105 6.74 -17.22 12.87
CA ILE A 105 6.56 -15.95 13.58
C ILE A 105 7.60 -15.85 14.68
N ALA A 106 7.77 -16.84 15.54
CA ALA A 106 8.79 -16.90 16.60
C ALA A 106 10.23 -16.95 16.06
N ALA A 107 10.44 -17.48 14.85
CA ALA A 107 11.74 -17.39 14.18
C ALA A 107 11.98 -16.00 13.56
N SER A 108 10.94 -15.17 13.40
CA SER A 108 11.05 -13.84 12.80
C SER A 108 10.71 -12.70 13.77
N THR A 109 10.29 -13.03 14.98
CA THR A 109 9.93 -12.16 16.12
C THR A 109 10.56 -12.78 17.37
N ARG A 110 11.04 -12.01 18.34
CA ARG A 110 11.67 -12.57 19.55
C ARG A 110 10.64 -13.11 20.57
N ARG A 111 9.51 -13.64 20.08
CA ARG A 111 8.48 -14.27 20.90
C ARG A 111 8.78 -15.74 21.12
N SER A 112 8.31 -16.28 22.24
CA SER A 112 8.32 -17.74 22.41
C SER A 112 7.38 -18.38 21.38
N THR A 113 7.65 -19.62 20.99
CA THR A 113 6.72 -20.38 20.13
C THR A 113 5.34 -20.49 20.76
N ALA A 114 5.24 -20.52 22.10
CA ALA A 114 3.97 -20.56 22.82
C ALA A 114 3.17 -19.25 22.63
N ASP A 115 3.79 -18.09 22.84
CA ASP A 115 3.12 -16.79 22.65
C ASP A 115 2.71 -16.57 21.19
N ALA A 116 3.60 -16.96 20.26
CA ALA A 116 3.30 -16.92 18.83
C ALA A 116 2.15 -17.88 18.47
N PHE A 117 2.08 -19.04 19.13
CA PHE A 117 0.99 -20.00 18.91
C PHE A 117 -0.35 -19.47 19.40
N ASP A 118 -0.42 -18.87 20.59
CA ASP A 118 -1.66 -18.29 21.10
C ASP A 118 -2.18 -17.18 20.18
N TYR A 119 -1.27 -16.32 19.70
CA TYR A 119 -1.57 -15.30 18.70
C TYR A 119 -2.12 -15.90 17.39
N VAL A 120 -1.42 -16.90 16.84
CA VAL A 120 -1.84 -17.58 15.60
C VAL A 120 -3.16 -18.31 15.79
N ALA A 121 -3.37 -18.96 16.93
CA ALA A 121 -4.61 -19.68 17.23
C ALA A 121 -5.80 -18.70 17.27
N ASN A 122 -5.63 -17.51 17.85
CA ASN A 122 -6.66 -16.47 17.84
C ASN A 122 -6.97 -16.01 16.40
N LEU A 123 -5.95 -15.69 15.60
CA LEU A 123 -6.14 -15.29 14.21
C LEU A 123 -6.76 -16.39 13.35
N GLN A 124 -6.36 -17.65 13.55
CA GLN A 124 -6.91 -18.81 12.84
C GLN A 124 -8.38 -18.99 13.18
N GLY A 125 -8.77 -18.77 14.43
CA GLY A 125 -10.16 -18.70 14.86
C GLY A 125 -10.95 -17.63 14.10
N ARG A 126 -10.42 -16.40 14.03
CA ARG A 126 -11.05 -15.29 13.28
C ARG A 126 -11.13 -15.55 11.77
N LEU A 127 -10.11 -16.17 11.19
CA LEU A 127 -10.09 -16.57 9.79
C LEU A 127 -11.18 -17.62 9.52
N ALA A 128 -11.26 -18.65 10.35
CA ALA A 128 -12.29 -19.70 10.25
C ALA A 128 -13.70 -19.14 10.45
N GLU A 129 -13.87 -18.21 11.38
CA GLU A 129 -15.15 -17.54 11.64
C GLU A 129 -15.59 -16.69 10.43
N THR A 130 -14.65 -15.98 9.81
CA THR A 130 -14.89 -15.21 8.58
C THR A 130 -15.26 -16.11 7.41
N PHE A 131 -14.55 -17.23 7.25
CA PHE A 131 -14.89 -18.24 6.25
C PHE A 131 -16.28 -18.85 6.50
N ALA A 132 -16.62 -19.19 7.74
CA ALA A 132 -17.90 -19.80 8.08
C ALA A 132 -19.10 -18.85 7.87
N ARG A 133 -18.89 -17.54 8.00
CA ARG A 133 -19.94 -16.53 7.85
C ARG A 133 -20.08 -15.97 6.43
N THR A 134 -19.07 -16.14 5.57
CA THR A 134 -19.14 -15.52 4.25
C THR A 134 -20.24 -16.15 3.41
N THR A 135 -21.03 -15.31 2.75
CA THR A 135 -22.07 -15.72 1.80
C THR A 135 -21.57 -15.70 0.36
N ARG A 136 -20.35 -15.18 0.13
CA ARG A 136 -19.72 -15.15 -1.20
C ARG A 136 -19.13 -16.51 -1.54
N PRO A 137 -19.03 -16.88 -2.83
CA PRO A 137 -18.28 -18.07 -3.25
C PRO A 137 -16.88 -18.05 -2.62
N SER A 138 -16.48 -19.16 -2.01
CA SER A 138 -15.21 -19.22 -1.31
C SER A 138 -14.53 -20.58 -1.44
N LEU A 139 -13.20 -20.56 -1.37
CA LEU A 139 -12.33 -21.73 -1.33
C LEU A 139 -11.54 -21.71 -0.03
N ALA A 140 -11.58 -22.80 0.71
CA ALA A 140 -10.66 -23.05 1.81
C ALA A 140 -9.51 -23.93 1.31
N ILE A 141 -8.28 -23.44 1.46
CA ILE A 141 -7.08 -24.14 1.06
C ILE A 141 -6.31 -24.53 2.32
N SER A 142 -6.02 -25.83 2.47
CA SER A 142 -4.99 -26.29 3.40
C SER A 142 -3.64 -26.23 2.69
N TYR A 143 -2.72 -25.45 3.25
CA TYR A 143 -1.35 -25.34 2.77
C TYR A 143 -0.66 -26.71 2.72
N GLU A 144 -0.81 -27.53 3.76
CA GLU A 144 -0.17 -28.85 3.86
C GLU A 144 -0.66 -29.79 2.76
N LYS A 145 -1.98 -29.79 2.49
CA LYS A 145 -2.55 -30.59 1.40
C LYS A 145 -2.10 -30.10 0.03
N ALA A 146 -2.01 -28.77 -0.15
CA ALA A 146 -1.51 -28.17 -1.38
C ALA A 146 -0.07 -28.60 -1.67
N VAL A 147 0.81 -28.55 -0.65
CA VAL A 147 2.21 -29.00 -0.77
C VAL A 147 2.33 -30.51 -0.97
N ALA A 148 1.53 -31.30 -0.25
CA ALA A 148 1.59 -32.77 -0.35
C ALA A 148 1.08 -33.28 -1.70
N LYS A 149 0.14 -32.58 -2.33
CA LYS A 149 -0.53 -32.99 -3.57
C LYS A 149 -0.69 -31.82 -4.56
N PRO A 150 0.40 -31.27 -5.10
CA PRO A 150 0.37 -30.01 -5.84
C PRO A 150 -0.46 -30.12 -7.14
N GLU A 151 -0.42 -31.24 -7.85
CA GLU A 151 -1.19 -31.42 -9.08
C GLU A 151 -2.70 -31.55 -8.84
N GLU A 152 -3.09 -32.25 -7.76
CA GLU A 152 -4.50 -32.35 -7.34
C GLU A 152 -5.04 -30.99 -6.90
N PHE A 153 -4.26 -30.28 -6.10
CA PHE A 153 -4.57 -28.93 -5.64
C PHE A 153 -4.75 -27.94 -6.79
N VAL A 154 -3.79 -27.87 -7.73
CA VAL A 154 -3.85 -26.94 -8.86
C VAL A 154 -5.02 -27.24 -9.79
N ARG A 155 -5.30 -28.53 -10.05
CA ARG A 155 -6.46 -28.93 -10.85
C ARG A 155 -7.77 -28.50 -10.19
N HIS A 156 -7.94 -28.81 -8.90
CA HIS A 156 -9.14 -28.43 -8.15
C HIS A 156 -9.33 -26.90 -8.07
N MET A 157 -8.24 -26.15 -7.93
CA MET A 157 -8.25 -24.69 -7.98
C MET A 157 -8.73 -24.17 -9.34
N ALA A 158 -8.16 -24.68 -10.43
CA ALA A 158 -8.56 -24.29 -11.78
C ALA A 158 -10.03 -24.62 -12.05
N GLU A 159 -10.49 -25.82 -11.67
CA GLU A 159 -11.90 -26.23 -11.80
C GLU A 159 -12.84 -25.32 -11.02
N THR A 160 -12.52 -25.03 -9.76
CA THR A 160 -13.38 -24.19 -8.90
C THR A 160 -13.45 -22.75 -9.39
N LEU A 161 -12.35 -22.23 -9.95
CA LEU A 161 -12.29 -20.91 -10.56
C LEU A 161 -12.75 -20.90 -12.02
N SER A 162 -13.26 -22.03 -12.53
CA SER A 162 -13.75 -22.18 -13.91
C SER A 162 -12.71 -21.79 -14.98
N LEU A 163 -11.43 -22.10 -14.72
CA LEU A 163 -10.32 -21.85 -15.62
C LEU A 163 -10.11 -23.03 -16.57
N SER A 164 -10.19 -22.77 -17.88
CA SER A 164 -9.90 -23.76 -18.92
C SER A 164 -8.42 -23.72 -19.28
N MET A 165 -7.62 -24.63 -18.70
CA MET A 165 -6.17 -24.68 -18.90
C MET A 165 -5.71 -26.01 -19.49
N PRO A 166 -4.73 -26.02 -20.42
CA PRO A 166 -4.13 -27.26 -20.90
C PRO A 166 -3.36 -27.96 -19.78
N GLN A 167 -3.26 -29.29 -19.84
CA GLN A 167 -2.60 -30.11 -18.80
C GLN A 167 -1.16 -29.65 -18.51
N GLU A 168 -0.42 -29.22 -19.53
CA GLU A 168 0.93 -28.70 -19.38
C GLU A 168 0.99 -27.44 -18.49
N ALA A 169 0.03 -26.52 -18.63
CA ALA A 169 -0.04 -25.32 -17.80
C ALA A 169 -0.39 -25.66 -16.34
N LEU A 170 -1.27 -26.64 -16.11
CA LEU A 170 -1.58 -27.14 -14.77
C LEU A 170 -0.35 -27.76 -14.11
N LEU A 171 0.44 -28.55 -14.84
CA LEU A 171 1.70 -29.12 -14.35
C LEU A 171 2.74 -28.03 -14.05
N ALA A 172 2.85 -27.01 -14.90
CA ALA A 172 3.75 -25.87 -14.69
C ALA A 172 3.36 -25.04 -13.45
N ALA A 173 2.07 -24.89 -13.17
CA ALA A 173 1.59 -24.25 -11.95
C ALA A 173 1.82 -25.13 -10.70
N ALA A 174 1.69 -26.45 -10.81
CA ALA A 174 2.02 -27.38 -9.72
C ALA A 174 3.50 -27.31 -9.34
N GLU A 175 4.38 -27.04 -10.30
CA GLU A 175 5.82 -26.88 -10.05
C GLU A 175 6.14 -25.63 -9.21
N VAL A 176 5.30 -24.58 -9.25
CA VAL A 176 5.43 -23.39 -8.37
C VAL A 176 5.28 -23.77 -6.90
N VAL A 177 4.41 -24.74 -6.58
CA VAL A 177 4.22 -25.23 -5.22
C VAL A 177 5.46 -26.00 -4.73
N ARG A 178 6.10 -26.76 -5.63
CA ARG A 178 7.30 -27.56 -5.31
C ARG A 178 8.55 -26.71 -5.12
N ARG A 179 8.67 -25.64 -5.91
CA ARG A 179 9.77 -24.68 -5.80
C ARG A 179 9.44 -23.67 -4.72
N THR A 180 9.87 -23.91 -3.49
CA THR A 180 9.97 -22.81 -2.52
C THR A 180 11.00 -21.83 -3.08
N PRO A 181 10.64 -20.58 -3.43
CA PRO A 181 11.62 -19.67 -4.02
C PRO A 181 12.74 -19.44 -3.01
N ALA A 182 14.00 -19.70 -3.41
CA ALA A 182 15.17 -19.42 -2.58
C ALA A 182 15.23 -17.93 -2.16
N GLU A 183 14.66 -17.04 -2.98
CA GLU A 183 14.45 -15.62 -2.72
C GLU A 183 13.50 -15.36 -1.53
N TYR A 184 12.52 -16.23 -1.28
CA TYR A 184 11.61 -16.13 -0.12
C TYR A 184 12.30 -16.55 1.20
N LEU A 185 13.31 -17.43 1.11
CA LEU A 185 14.13 -17.87 2.24
C LEU A 185 15.25 -16.86 2.57
N ALA A 186 15.75 -16.10 1.60
CA ALA A 186 16.69 -15.00 1.84
C ALA A 186 16.10 -13.87 2.71
N VAL A 187 14.77 -13.82 2.82
CA VAL A 187 14.02 -12.82 3.61
C VAL A 187 13.51 -13.41 4.93
N ALA A 188 13.71 -14.70 5.23
CA ALA A 188 13.16 -15.35 6.43
C ALA A 188 14.28 -15.89 7.33
N GLY A 189 14.68 -15.08 8.31
CA GLY A 189 15.56 -15.44 9.43
C GLY A 189 15.29 -14.55 10.64
N PRO A 190 15.80 -14.91 11.84
CA PRO A 190 15.62 -14.12 13.06
C PRO A 190 16.31 -12.77 12.92
N ALA A 191 15.52 -11.71 13.01
CA ALA A 191 15.98 -10.33 13.10
C ALA A 191 15.47 -9.73 14.41
N ASP A 192 16.32 -8.95 15.07
CA ASP A 192 15.94 -8.19 16.26
C ASP A 192 15.07 -7.01 15.87
N ILE A 193 15.37 -6.42 14.72
CA ILE A 193 14.67 -5.27 14.18
C ILE A 193 14.12 -5.66 12.82
N ILE A 194 12.81 -5.48 12.64
CA ILE A 194 12.16 -5.61 11.33
C ILE A 194 11.57 -4.28 10.89
N GLY A 195 11.41 -4.07 9.61
CA GLY A 195 10.77 -2.87 9.09
C GLY A 195 10.44 -2.95 7.61
N HIS A 196 9.88 -1.85 7.09
CA HIS A 196 9.58 -1.66 5.68
C HIS A 196 9.72 -0.18 5.33
N VAL A 197 10.43 0.15 4.26
CA VAL A 197 10.41 1.49 3.64
C VAL A 197 9.30 1.50 2.59
N GLU A 198 8.24 2.23 2.88
CA GLU A 198 6.99 2.20 2.09
C GLU A 198 7.09 3.11 0.86
N GLY A 199 7.94 4.14 0.90
CA GLY A 199 8.25 4.95 -0.27
C GLY A 199 8.64 6.38 0.06
N PHE A 200 8.36 7.26 -0.91
CA PHE A 200 8.60 8.69 -0.85
C PHE A 200 7.29 9.44 -1.11
N ASP A 201 6.92 10.33 -0.20
CA ASP A 201 5.73 11.16 -0.34
C ASP A 201 6.04 12.60 0.09
N CYS A 202 5.91 13.52 -0.86
CA CYS A 202 5.99 14.95 -0.64
C CYS A 202 7.26 15.36 0.14
N GLY A 203 8.42 14.92 -0.33
CA GLY A 203 9.70 15.24 0.30
C GLY A 203 10.09 14.32 1.46
N ASP A 204 9.20 13.46 1.93
CA ASP A 204 9.46 12.56 3.06
C ASP A 204 9.67 11.11 2.62
N LEU A 205 10.65 10.43 3.21
CA LEU A 205 10.72 8.97 3.23
C LEU A 205 9.78 8.45 4.32
N VAL A 206 8.95 7.47 3.98
CA VAL A 206 7.92 6.90 4.87
C VAL A 206 8.12 5.41 5.06
N GLY A 207 7.76 4.91 6.24
CA GLY A 207 7.82 3.48 6.54
C GLY A 207 7.66 3.20 8.02
N TRP A 208 8.12 2.02 8.45
CA TRP A 208 8.10 1.60 9.84
C TRP A 208 9.27 0.69 10.20
N ALA A 209 9.63 0.66 11.49
CA ALA A 209 10.58 -0.28 12.06
C ALA A 209 10.24 -0.61 13.52
N VAL A 210 10.27 -1.89 13.86
CA VAL A 210 9.94 -2.44 15.19
C VAL A 210 11.14 -3.19 15.75
N ASP A 211 11.50 -2.91 17.00
CA ASP A 211 12.43 -3.72 17.78
C ASP A 211 11.66 -4.84 18.47
N LEU A 212 11.80 -6.05 17.95
CA LEU A 212 11.15 -7.24 18.49
C LEU A 212 11.77 -7.66 19.82
N SER A 213 12.95 -7.15 20.19
CA SER A 213 13.57 -7.33 21.51
C SER A 213 12.84 -6.62 22.61
N ASN A 214 12.26 -5.48 22.24
CA ASN A 214 11.76 -4.48 23.16
C ASN A 214 10.70 -3.67 22.41
N GLU A 215 9.50 -4.24 22.37
CA GLU A 215 8.34 -3.67 21.67
C GLU A 215 7.91 -2.30 22.20
N THR A 216 8.48 -1.80 23.31
CA THR A 216 8.22 -0.43 23.80
C THR A 216 9.17 0.62 23.24
N ARG A 217 10.32 0.19 22.70
CA ARG A 217 11.41 1.07 22.26
C ARG A 217 11.20 1.54 20.82
N SER A 218 11.34 2.84 20.59
CA SER A 218 11.51 3.39 19.25
C SER A 218 12.79 2.84 18.60
N VAL A 219 12.76 2.61 17.30
CA VAL A 219 13.94 2.17 16.53
C VAL A 219 14.66 3.41 15.98
N SER A 220 15.93 3.59 16.33
CA SER A 220 16.81 4.57 15.66
C SER A 220 17.28 4.02 14.32
N LEU A 221 17.09 4.81 13.27
CA LEU A 221 17.44 4.53 11.89
C LEU A 221 18.43 5.57 11.39
N THR A 222 19.31 5.18 10.49
CA THR A 222 20.15 6.09 9.70
C THR A 222 19.69 6.09 8.26
N VAL A 223 19.87 7.23 7.59
CA VAL A 223 19.68 7.36 6.14
C VAL A 223 20.96 7.84 5.51
N GLU A 224 21.41 7.10 4.51
CA GLU A 224 22.51 7.44 3.62
C GLU A 224 21.93 7.79 2.24
N ILE A 225 22.47 8.84 1.62
CA ILE A 225 22.18 9.21 0.23
C ILE A 225 23.52 9.32 -0.50
N ASP A 226 23.67 8.62 -1.61
CA ASP A 226 24.90 8.52 -2.40
C ASP A 226 26.14 8.16 -1.57
N SER A 227 25.96 7.18 -0.67
CA SER A 227 27.00 6.70 0.28
C SER A 227 27.41 7.71 1.36
N ILE A 228 26.69 8.82 1.50
CA ILE A 228 26.92 9.83 2.55
C ILE A 228 25.86 9.64 3.63
N LEU A 229 26.27 9.46 4.89
CA LEU A 229 25.36 9.46 6.03
C LEU A 229 24.76 10.86 6.21
N ILE A 230 23.45 10.96 6.03
CA ILE A 230 22.74 12.24 6.05
C ILE A 230 22.17 12.54 7.43
N ALA A 231 21.53 11.56 8.05
CA ALA A 231 20.89 11.74 9.34
C ALA A 231 20.71 10.41 10.10
N GLU A 232 20.50 10.55 11.41
CA GLU A 232 19.90 9.56 12.28
C GLU A 232 18.52 10.09 12.73
N PHE A 233 17.50 9.24 12.72
CA PHE A 233 16.12 9.58 13.10
C PHE A 233 15.43 8.38 13.76
N ALA A 234 14.34 8.61 14.49
CA ALA A 234 13.63 7.55 15.19
C ALA A 234 12.28 7.22 14.54
N ALA A 235 11.92 5.94 14.56
CA ALA A 235 10.58 5.46 14.20
C ALA A 235 9.65 5.54 15.42
N GLU A 236 8.91 6.64 15.53
CA GLU A 236 8.09 6.99 16.71
C GLU A 236 6.63 7.35 16.37
N GLN A 237 6.22 7.22 15.11
CA GLN A 237 4.86 7.52 14.68
C GLN A 237 3.92 6.36 15.00
N LEU A 238 2.71 6.69 15.47
CA LEU A 238 1.69 5.70 15.78
C LEU A 238 1.23 4.97 14.51
N ARG A 239 1.25 3.65 14.54
CA ARG A 239 0.83 2.75 13.46
C ARG A 239 0.02 1.60 14.04
N ALA A 240 -1.30 1.78 14.07
CA ALA A 240 -2.22 0.82 14.70
C ALA A 240 -2.21 -0.56 13.99
N ASP A 241 -1.89 -0.56 12.70
CA ASP A 241 -1.75 -1.76 11.87
C ASP A 241 -0.57 -2.67 12.29
N LEU A 242 0.40 -2.15 13.04
CA LEU A 242 1.56 -2.92 13.52
C LEU A 242 1.30 -3.75 14.77
N TRP A 243 0.06 -3.78 15.27
CA TRP A 243 -0.33 -4.61 16.43
C TRP A 243 0.08 -6.09 16.29
N VAL A 244 0.14 -6.60 15.06
CA VAL A 244 0.67 -7.95 14.78
C VAL A 244 2.10 -8.15 15.30
N TYR A 245 2.95 -7.13 15.19
CA TYR A 245 4.37 -7.17 15.56
C TYR A 245 4.63 -6.64 16.97
N CYS A 246 3.85 -5.68 17.46
CA CYS A 246 4.06 -5.05 18.76
C CYS A 246 2.75 -4.74 19.50
N HIS A 247 2.62 -5.21 20.74
CA HIS A 247 1.40 -5.03 21.55
C HIS A 247 1.57 -3.97 22.64
N ALA A 248 2.83 -3.63 22.99
CA ALA A 248 3.13 -2.75 24.12
C ALA A 248 3.14 -1.26 23.73
N ASN A 249 3.59 -0.93 22.51
CA ASN A 249 3.60 0.40 21.93
C ASN A 249 3.34 0.26 20.42
N LEU A 250 2.60 1.19 19.82
CA LEU A 250 2.35 1.20 18.37
C LEU A 250 3.13 2.32 17.66
N LYS A 251 4.02 3.02 18.38
CA LYS A 251 4.86 4.10 17.85
C LYS A 251 6.10 3.54 17.16
N HIS A 252 5.91 3.04 15.94
CA HIS A 252 6.96 2.38 15.16
C HIS A 252 7.01 2.83 13.68
N GLY A 253 6.16 3.78 13.29
CA GLY A 253 6.24 4.43 11.98
C GLY A 253 7.33 5.51 11.95
N PHE A 254 7.85 5.82 10.78
CA PHE A 254 8.71 6.97 10.56
C PHE A 254 8.24 7.76 9.34
N ARG A 255 8.50 9.07 9.41
CA ARG A 255 8.42 10.01 8.29
C ARG A 255 9.61 10.93 8.42
N TRP A 256 10.51 10.90 7.46
CA TRP A 256 11.76 11.65 7.51
C TRP A 256 11.93 12.51 6.26
N ARG A 257 12.08 13.82 6.47
CA ARG A 257 12.25 14.82 5.41
C ARG A 257 13.62 14.74 4.78
N VAL A 258 13.64 14.48 3.48
CA VAL A 258 14.87 14.55 2.68
C VAL A 258 15.38 16.00 2.64
N PRO A 259 16.68 16.26 2.87
CA PRO A 259 17.24 17.59 2.76
C PRO A 259 17.05 18.16 1.37
N ARG A 260 16.67 19.45 1.31
CA ARG A 260 16.36 20.13 0.06
C ARG A 260 17.53 20.18 -0.94
N THR A 261 18.76 19.98 -0.48
CA THR A 261 19.94 19.87 -1.37
C THR A 261 19.81 18.74 -2.39
N TYR A 262 19.00 17.72 -2.11
CA TYR A 262 18.71 16.60 -3.01
C TYR A 262 17.47 16.82 -3.87
N TYR A 263 16.83 18.00 -3.81
CA TYR A 263 15.69 18.33 -4.67
C TYR A 263 16.23 18.85 -6.00
N ASP A 264 16.76 17.95 -6.82
CA ASP A 264 17.54 18.29 -8.01
C ASP A 264 17.15 17.52 -9.27
N ASP A 265 16.08 16.72 -9.19
CA ASP A 265 15.57 15.89 -10.28
C ASP A 265 16.57 14.81 -10.77
N VAL A 266 17.49 14.40 -9.89
CA VAL A 266 18.47 13.34 -10.16
C VAL A 266 18.12 12.08 -9.36
N ASN A 267 18.53 10.91 -9.89
CA ASN A 267 18.47 9.65 -9.16
C ASN A 267 19.56 9.60 -8.10
N HIS A 268 19.17 9.36 -6.85
CA HIS A 268 20.06 9.14 -5.74
C HIS A 268 19.94 7.72 -5.19
N ALA A 269 21.06 7.14 -4.78
CA ALA A 269 21.08 5.86 -4.10
C ALA A 269 20.75 6.08 -2.62
N VAL A 270 19.56 5.68 -2.19
CA VAL A 270 19.10 5.83 -0.80
C VAL A 270 19.26 4.52 -0.05
N VAL A 271 19.81 4.59 1.17
CA VAL A 271 19.92 3.45 2.07
C VAL A 271 19.47 3.81 3.47
N ILE A 272 18.49 3.08 4.01
CA ILE A 272 18.06 3.16 5.41
C ILE A 272 18.63 1.97 6.19
N ARG A 273 19.24 2.21 7.33
CA ARG A 273 19.79 1.16 8.20
C ARG A 273 19.35 1.35 9.64
N CYS A 274 19.41 0.28 10.43
CA CYS A 274 19.45 0.42 11.88
C CYS A 274 20.87 0.14 12.37
N THR A 275 21.43 1.05 13.16
CA THR A 275 22.76 0.92 13.76
C THR A 275 22.73 0.25 15.13
N SER A 276 21.54 0.15 15.74
CA SER A 276 21.38 -0.32 17.12
C SER A 276 21.30 -1.84 17.28
N SER A 277 21.21 -2.60 16.17
CA SER A 277 21.30 -4.07 16.19
C SER A 277 22.05 -4.62 14.98
N ALA A 278 22.88 -5.63 15.24
CA ALA A 278 23.58 -6.42 14.22
C ALA A 278 22.63 -7.34 13.42
N SER A 279 21.41 -7.58 13.90
CA SER A 279 20.40 -8.40 13.22
C SER A 279 19.19 -7.56 12.86
N THR A 280 19.27 -6.87 11.71
CA THR A 280 18.23 -5.95 11.22
C THR A 280 17.75 -6.38 9.83
N ARG A 281 16.43 -6.35 9.62
CA ARG A 281 15.79 -6.61 8.33
C ARG A 281 14.70 -5.60 8.03
N ILE A 282 15.05 -4.58 7.25
CA ILE A 282 14.10 -3.58 6.76
C ILE A 282 13.88 -3.86 5.26
N ALA A 283 12.65 -4.21 4.89
CA ALA A 283 12.29 -4.40 3.48
C ALA A 283 12.38 -3.07 2.73
N ASN A 284 12.81 -3.10 1.47
CA ASN A 284 13.04 -1.91 0.63
C ASN A 284 13.99 -0.88 1.26
N ALA A 285 14.92 -1.33 2.10
CA ALA A 285 15.89 -0.46 2.77
C ALA A 285 16.96 0.16 1.85
N SER A 286 17.09 -0.30 0.61
CA SER A 286 18.02 0.26 -0.37
C SER A 286 17.34 0.30 -1.73
N PHE A 287 17.32 1.48 -2.34
CA PHE A 287 16.64 1.76 -3.60
C PHE A 287 17.18 3.04 -4.24
N ASP A 288 16.98 3.17 -5.56
CA ASP A 288 17.25 4.42 -6.28
C ASP A 288 15.98 5.28 -6.25
N LEU A 289 16.14 6.56 -5.92
CA LEU A 289 15.06 7.53 -5.85
C LEU A 289 15.39 8.77 -6.68
N ARG A 290 14.54 9.07 -7.67
CA ARG A 290 14.56 10.37 -8.34
C ARG A 290 13.81 11.39 -7.48
N ILE A 291 14.48 12.43 -7.00
CA ILE A 291 13.84 13.40 -6.11
C ILE A 291 13.52 14.69 -6.90
N PRO A 292 12.25 15.02 -7.14
CA PRO A 292 11.90 16.17 -7.97
C PRO A 292 12.23 17.50 -7.29
N GLU A 293 12.36 18.56 -8.08
CA GLU A 293 12.52 19.93 -7.55
C GLU A 293 11.18 20.61 -7.21
N ILE A 294 10.10 20.06 -7.76
CA ILE A 294 8.74 20.60 -7.67
C ILE A 294 7.88 19.62 -6.88
N PHE A 295 7.27 20.14 -5.83
CA PHE A 295 6.34 19.44 -4.97
C PHE A 295 5.00 20.13 -4.98
N GLY A 296 3.97 19.40 -4.58
CA GLY A 296 2.68 19.98 -4.29
C GLY A 296 1.76 18.98 -3.61
N SER A 297 0.57 19.47 -3.29
CA SER A 297 -0.49 18.64 -2.76
C SER A 297 -1.80 19.00 -3.45
N LEU A 298 -2.54 17.97 -3.85
CA LEU A 298 -3.94 18.08 -4.18
C LEU A 298 -4.74 17.87 -2.89
N GLU A 299 -5.25 18.97 -2.34
CA GLU A 299 -5.94 18.97 -1.06
C GLU A 299 -7.42 18.62 -1.23
N GLU A 300 -8.21 18.86 -0.19
CA GLU A 300 -9.65 18.67 -0.19
C GLU A 300 -10.40 19.72 -1.01
N ILE A 301 -11.67 19.43 -1.26
CA ILE A 301 -12.62 20.36 -1.85
C ILE A 301 -13.45 20.94 -0.72
N VAL A 302 -13.49 22.25 -0.65
CA VAL A 302 -14.30 22.99 0.32
C VAL A 302 -15.13 23.99 -0.46
N ASP A 303 -16.44 24.02 -0.22
CA ASP A 303 -17.37 24.95 -0.87
C ASP A 303 -17.20 24.99 -2.40
N GLN A 304 -17.26 23.82 -3.04
CA GLN A 304 -17.09 23.64 -4.48
C GLN A 304 -15.72 24.06 -5.03
N THR A 305 -14.76 24.40 -4.16
CA THR A 305 -13.42 24.84 -4.53
C THR A 305 -12.42 23.74 -4.26
N LEU A 306 -11.77 23.25 -5.30
CA LEU A 306 -10.60 22.39 -5.20
C LEU A 306 -9.40 23.23 -4.78
N ARG A 307 -8.73 22.82 -3.71
CA ARG A 307 -7.53 23.50 -3.19
C ARG A 307 -6.28 22.65 -3.38
N GLY A 308 -5.15 23.34 -3.38
CA GLY A 308 -3.85 22.70 -3.37
C GLY A 308 -2.75 23.72 -3.14
N TRP A 309 -1.52 23.25 -3.22
CA TRP A 309 -0.35 24.10 -3.21
C TRP A 309 0.77 23.49 -4.03
N LEU A 310 1.66 24.36 -4.49
CA LEU A 310 2.91 24.01 -5.17
C LEU A 310 4.08 24.58 -4.39
N PHE A 311 5.25 23.99 -4.60
CA PHE A 311 6.52 24.47 -4.10
C PHE A 311 7.60 24.12 -5.13
N TRP A 312 8.35 25.13 -5.57
CA TRP A 312 9.53 24.92 -6.40
C TRP A 312 10.79 25.31 -5.66
N TRP A 313 11.67 24.34 -5.41
CA TRP A 313 12.87 24.58 -4.62
C TRP A 313 13.91 25.47 -5.31
N LYS A 314 14.21 25.22 -6.58
CA LYS A 314 15.26 25.93 -7.33
C LYS A 314 14.75 27.10 -8.18
N GLY A 315 13.46 27.40 -8.13
CA GLY A 315 12.85 28.48 -8.89
C GLY A 315 11.86 29.28 -8.07
N LYS A 316 11.00 30.02 -8.75
CA LYS A 316 9.93 30.79 -8.12
C LYS A 316 8.63 30.05 -8.30
N THR A 317 8.01 29.63 -7.21
CA THR A 317 6.74 28.92 -7.26
C THR A 317 5.65 29.69 -8.02
N GLN A 318 5.66 31.03 -7.99
CA GLN A 318 4.71 31.87 -8.75
C GLN A 318 4.86 31.76 -10.28
N ASP A 319 6.00 31.27 -10.77
CA ASP A 319 6.23 31.04 -12.19
C ASP A 319 5.61 29.70 -12.66
N LEU A 320 5.15 28.86 -11.73
CA LEU A 320 4.50 27.59 -12.04
C LEU A 320 3.01 27.76 -12.33
N TYR A 321 2.53 26.95 -13.27
CA TYR A 321 1.11 26.77 -13.53
C TYR A 321 0.75 25.31 -13.32
N ALA A 322 -0.26 25.05 -12.49
CA ALA A 322 -0.89 23.75 -12.41
C ALA A 322 -1.94 23.62 -13.50
N THR A 323 -2.02 22.45 -14.13
CA THR A 323 -3.22 22.04 -14.87
C THR A 323 -3.99 21.03 -14.03
N VAL A 324 -5.30 21.21 -13.96
CA VAL A 324 -6.20 20.25 -13.34
C VAL A 324 -7.00 19.59 -14.46
N GLU A 325 -6.79 18.29 -14.58
CA GLU A 325 -7.53 17.40 -15.45
C GLU A 325 -8.60 16.68 -14.62
N ILE A 326 -9.83 16.65 -15.13
CA ILE A 326 -10.91 15.84 -14.56
C ILE A 326 -11.39 14.87 -15.64
N ASP A 327 -11.28 13.57 -15.35
CA ASP A 327 -11.52 12.48 -16.32
C ASP A 327 -10.78 12.68 -17.65
N ASP A 328 -9.47 12.95 -17.57
CA ASP A 328 -8.59 13.22 -18.72
C ASP A 328 -8.95 14.47 -19.56
N HIS A 329 -9.91 15.28 -19.11
CA HIS A 329 -10.23 16.57 -19.72
C HIS A 329 -9.56 17.70 -18.95
N LEU A 330 -8.79 18.54 -19.64
CA LEU A 330 -8.26 19.78 -19.05
C LEU A 330 -9.43 20.68 -18.65
N ILE A 331 -9.57 20.93 -17.35
CA ILE A 331 -10.61 21.79 -16.80
C ILE A 331 -10.08 23.20 -16.59
N VAL A 332 -8.90 23.31 -15.96
CA VAL A 332 -8.31 24.61 -15.67
C VAL A 332 -6.79 24.55 -15.74
N ARG A 333 -6.22 25.71 -16.08
CA ARG A 333 -4.82 26.05 -15.86
C ARG A 333 -4.77 27.18 -14.84
N ALA A 334 -4.25 26.91 -13.65
CA ALA A 334 -4.22 27.84 -12.51
C ALA A 334 -2.78 28.24 -12.16
N SER A 335 -2.55 29.52 -11.89
CA SER A 335 -1.32 29.98 -11.24
C SER A 335 -1.38 29.70 -9.74
N ALA A 336 -0.23 29.38 -9.14
CA ALA A 336 -0.11 29.32 -7.70
C ALA A 336 0.28 30.72 -7.17
N ASP A 337 -0.69 31.47 -6.64
CA ASP A 337 -0.60 32.93 -6.51
C ASP A 337 -0.92 33.49 -5.13
N PHE A 338 -1.28 32.65 -4.16
CA PHE A 338 -1.40 33.08 -2.76
C PHE A 338 -0.39 32.39 -1.85
N PRO A 339 0.21 33.11 -0.87
CA PRO A 339 1.22 32.55 0.00
C PRO A 339 0.67 31.46 0.92
N ARG A 340 1.47 30.41 1.15
CA ARG A 340 1.20 29.31 2.08
C ARG A 340 2.27 29.27 3.17
N ASP A 341 2.34 30.34 3.95
CA ASP A 341 3.30 30.48 5.06
C ASP A 341 3.08 29.39 6.14
N ASP A 342 1.86 28.85 6.21
CA ASP A 342 1.51 27.69 7.04
C ASP A 342 2.33 26.43 6.72
N LEU A 343 2.95 26.35 5.54
CA LEU A 343 3.77 25.23 5.11
C LEU A 343 5.27 25.42 5.42
N GLU A 344 5.69 26.58 5.91
CA GLU A 344 7.07 26.83 6.31
C GLU A 344 7.56 25.89 7.44
N PRO A 345 6.80 25.66 8.53
CA PRO A 345 7.22 24.78 9.63
C PRO A 345 7.47 23.34 9.19
N ILE A 346 6.77 22.89 8.15
CA ILE A 346 6.93 21.56 7.57
C ILE A 346 7.86 21.58 6.36
N GLY A 347 8.72 22.58 6.20
CA GLY A 347 9.81 22.59 5.24
C GLY A 347 9.43 22.95 3.81
N PHE A 348 8.31 23.65 3.59
CA PHE A 348 7.87 24.16 2.28
C PHE A 348 7.70 25.69 2.25
N GLY A 349 8.50 26.43 3.03
CA GLY A 349 8.50 27.90 2.98
C GLY A 349 8.75 28.43 1.56
N GLY A 350 7.89 29.34 1.10
CA GLY A 350 7.85 29.80 -0.30
C GLY A 350 6.89 29.01 -1.20
N ALA A 351 6.16 28.03 -0.65
CA ALA A 351 5.03 27.41 -1.32
C ALA A 351 3.95 28.45 -1.63
N GLN A 352 3.20 28.20 -2.70
CA GLN A 352 2.08 29.01 -3.12
C GLN A 352 0.87 28.12 -3.27
N GLY A 353 -0.25 28.57 -2.76
CA GLY A 353 -1.53 27.91 -2.89
C GLY A 353 -2.15 28.17 -4.27
N LEU A 354 -3.04 27.25 -4.64
CA LEU A 354 -3.94 27.39 -5.77
C LEU A 354 -5.34 26.99 -5.31
N ALA A 355 -6.33 27.65 -5.90
CA ALA A 355 -7.74 27.40 -5.64
C ALA A 355 -8.49 27.49 -6.97
N PHE A 356 -9.41 26.55 -7.18
CA PHE A 356 -10.20 26.51 -8.39
C PHE A 356 -11.63 26.07 -8.08
N GLU A 357 -12.60 26.86 -8.54
CA GLU A 357 -14.01 26.52 -8.46
C GLU A 357 -14.34 25.42 -9.48
N ILE A 358 -14.84 24.30 -8.99
CA ILE A 358 -15.18 23.14 -9.82
C ILE A 358 -16.40 23.51 -10.70
N PRO A 359 -16.34 23.30 -12.02
CA PRO A 359 -17.44 23.63 -12.91
C PRO A 359 -18.74 22.95 -12.49
N PRO A 360 -19.89 23.68 -12.47
CA PRO A 360 -21.14 23.14 -11.95
C PRO A 360 -21.61 21.83 -12.59
N TYR A 361 -21.26 21.58 -13.86
CA TYR A 361 -21.63 20.37 -14.59
C TYR A 361 -20.95 19.09 -14.07
N LEU A 362 -19.91 19.21 -13.24
CA LEU A 362 -19.23 18.08 -12.59
C LEU A 362 -19.92 17.67 -11.28
N PHE A 363 -20.84 18.48 -10.74
CA PHE A 363 -21.70 18.11 -9.60
C PHE A 363 -22.86 17.21 -10.05
N ASP A 364 -22.52 16.05 -10.61
CA ASP A 364 -23.44 15.13 -11.26
C ASP A 364 -23.71 13.85 -10.44
N GLY A 365 -23.20 13.78 -9.21
CA GLY A 365 -23.31 12.62 -8.34
C GLY A 365 -22.38 11.46 -8.73
N LYS A 366 -21.40 11.67 -9.62
CA LYS A 366 -20.47 10.62 -10.06
C LYS A 366 -19.08 10.79 -9.46
N THR A 367 -18.33 9.68 -9.49
CA THR A 367 -16.90 9.67 -9.21
C THR A 367 -16.11 10.10 -10.43
N HIS A 368 -15.28 11.13 -10.24
CA HIS A 368 -14.36 11.65 -11.23
C HIS A 368 -12.90 11.44 -10.79
N GLN A 369 -12.01 11.23 -11.76
CA GLN A 369 -10.57 11.30 -11.54
C GLN A 369 -10.13 12.76 -11.58
N VAL A 370 -9.60 13.28 -10.49
CA VAL A 370 -8.97 14.60 -10.44
C VAL A 370 -7.46 14.40 -10.43
N LYS A 371 -6.80 14.97 -11.42
CA LYS A 371 -5.35 14.89 -11.58
C LYS A 371 -4.80 16.28 -11.74
N MET A 372 -3.83 16.62 -10.89
CA MET A 372 -3.06 17.85 -10.99
C MET A 372 -1.69 17.54 -11.58
N THR A 373 -1.31 18.29 -12.63
CA THR A 373 0.02 18.25 -13.25
C THR A 373 0.61 19.65 -13.35
N ILE A 374 1.90 19.76 -13.62
CA ILE A 374 2.58 21.06 -13.71
C ILE A 374 2.94 21.33 -15.16
N ASP A 375 2.43 22.44 -15.69
CA ASP A 375 2.59 22.83 -17.08
C ASP A 375 4.08 23.00 -17.43
N GLY A 376 4.51 22.37 -18.52
CA GLY A 376 5.90 22.40 -18.97
C GLY A 376 6.91 21.64 -18.10
N CYS A 377 6.47 20.98 -17.02
CA CYS A 377 7.36 20.23 -16.13
C CYS A 377 7.10 18.73 -16.26
N GLN A 378 8.15 17.95 -16.56
CA GLN A 378 8.03 16.50 -16.66
C GLN A 378 8.27 15.76 -15.34
N GLN A 379 8.82 16.44 -14.34
CA GLN A 379 9.25 15.84 -13.09
C GLN A 379 8.76 16.68 -11.93
N TYR A 380 7.87 16.10 -11.13
CA TYR A 380 7.24 16.70 -9.97
C TYR A 380 6.62 15.60 -9.11
N HIS A 381 6.35 15.89 -7.85
CA HIS A 381 5.52 15.03 -7.00
C HIS A 381 4.35 15.82 -6.44
N ILE A 382 3.12 15.43 -6.79
CA ILE A 382 1.91 15.99 -6.20
C ILE A 382 1.28 14.93 -5.30
N SER A 383 1.37 15.14 -3.98
CA SER A 383 0.70 14.28 -3.02
C SER A 383 -0.81 14.32 -3.25
N GLY A 384 -1.47 13.16 -3.15
CA GLY A 384 -2.90 13.03 -3.41
C GLY A 384 -3.31 13.24 -4.88
N SER A 385 -2.40 13.14 -5.86
CA SER A 385 -2.74 13.20 -7.29
C SER A 385 -2.16 11.99 -8.06
N PRO A 386 -2.95 11.30 -8.90
CA PRO A 386 -4.39 11.50 -9.10
C PRO A 386 -5.20 11.05 -7.89
N ARG A 387 -6.38 11.64 -7.71
CA ARG A 387 -7.33 11.27 -6.66
C ARG A 387 -8.72 11.15 -7.25
N PHE A 388 -9.48 10.21 -6.71
CA PHE A 388 -10.84 9.99 -7.14
C PHE A 388 -11.77 10.64 -6.14
N ILE A 389 -12.72 11.42 -6.66
CA ILE A 389 -13.62 12.24 -5.87
C ILE A 389 -15.03 12.03 -6.41
N GLU A 390 -15.96 11.72 -5.51
CA GLU A 390 -17.39 11.74 -5.82
C GLU A 390 -17.90 13.16 -5.59
N PHE A 391 -18.29 13.84 -6.67
CA PHE A 391 -18.88 15.16 -6.56
C PHE A 391 -20.37 15.01 -6.23
N PRO A 392 -20.90 15.76 -5.25
CA PRO A 392 -22.32 15.70 -4.91
C PRO A 392 -23.17 16.14 -6.09
N SER A 393 -24.42 15.67 -6.15
CA SER A 393 -25.37 16.17 -7.14
C SER A 393 -25.80 17.60 -6.80
N THR A 394 -26.11 18.43 -7.81
CA THR A 394 -26.64 19.79 -7.58
C THR A 394 -27.89 19.85 -6.68
N SER A 395 -28.63 18.75 -6.55
CA SER A 395 -29.77 18.62 -5.62
C SER A 395 -29.38 18.46 -4.15
N GLU A 396 -28.20 17.90 -3.86
CA GLU A 396 -27.72 17.66 -2.48
C GLU A 396 -27.02 18.90 -1.90
N ILE A 397 -26.44 19.76 -2.75
CA ILE A 397 -25.79 21.01 -2.32
C ILE A 397 -26.81 22.03 -1.78
N GLN A 398 -28.09 21.93 -2.17
CA GLN A 398 -29.16 22.81 -1.67
C GLN A 398 -29.65 22.43 -0.27
N THR A 399 -29.48 21.19 0.17
CA THR A 399 -29.96 20.72 1.49
C THR A 399 -29.02 21.02 2.65
N ASP A 400 -27.75 21.33 2.40
CA ASP A 400 -26.75 21.65 3.44
C ASP A 400 -26.65 23.17 3.76
N ASN A 401 -27.41 24.01 3.06
CA ASN A 401 -27.44 25.47 3.24
C ASN A 401 -28.74 25.99 3.90
N GLU A 402 -29.59 25.10 4.44
CA GLU A 402 -30.74 25.41 5.32
C GLU A 402 -30.45 24.95 6.76
#